data_AF-A0A0D8HD66-F1
#
_entry.id   AF-A0A0D8HD66-F1
#
_cell.length_a   1.000
_cell.length_b   1.000
_cell.length_c   1.000
_cell.angle_alpha   90.00
_cell.angle_beta   90.00
_cell.angle_gamma   90.00
#
_symmetry.space_group_name_H-M   'P 1'
#
loop_
_entity.id
_entity.type
_entity.pdbx_description
1 polymer ?
#
loop_
_entity_poly.entity_id
_entity_poly.type
_entity_poly.pdbx_seq_one_letter_code
_entity_poly.pdbx_strand_id
1 'polypeptide(L)'
;MANRRIVAIDGTCIEVADTQENSQYFGRAHVSRGERAAFPQARIVALAERGSHAVFEAVVGSYSIGEIELSRELVSRLSPGMLVLADSCFYGFHL
;
A
#
# COMPACT_ATOMS: atom_id res chain seq x y z
N MET A 1 -3.34 14.82 25.28
CA MET A 1 -2.75 13.97 24.23
C MET A 1 -2.72 12.48 24.60
N ALA A 2 -3.13 12.07 25.81
CA ALA A 2 -3.14 10.66 26.20
C ALA A 2 -4.50 10.02 25.87
N ASN A 3 -4.57 9.26 24.78
CA ASN A 3 -5.51 8.16 24.44
C ASN A 3 -5.75 8.07 22.91
N ARG A 4 -4.69 8.12 22.09
CA ARG A 4 -4.80 7.90 20.63
C ARG A 4 -4.17 6.57 20.24
N ARG A 5 -4.84 5.81 19.38
CA ARG A 5 -4.28 4.62 18.73
C ARG A 5 -3.30 5.07 17.67
N ILE A 6 -2.02 4.74 17.82
CA ILE A 6 -0.99 5.09 16.83
C ILE A 6 -0.98 4.02 15.74
N VAL A 7 -1.22 4.44 14.51
CA VAL A 7 -1.23 3.57 13.33
C VAL A 7 -0.24 4.10 12.30
N ALA A 8 0.38 3.22 11.53
CA ALA A 8 1.23 3.57 10.40
C ALA A 8 0.50 3.21 9.09
N ILE A 9 0.64 4.06 8.09
CA ILE A 9 0.30 3.72 6.70
C ILE A 9 1.60 3.51 5.92
N ASP A 10 1.68 2.41 5.19
CA ASP A 10 2.85 2.06 4.38
C ASP A 10 2.45 1.21 3.18
N GLY A 11 3.17 1.37 2.08
CA GLY A 11 3.00 0.62 0.84
C GLY A 11 4.15 -0.34 0.57
N THR A 12 3.82 -1.53 0.09
CA THR A 12 4.80 -2.50 -0.38
C THR A 12 4.36 -3.16 -1.69
N CYS A 13 5.29 -3.75 -2.42
CA CYS A 13 5.00 -4.56 -3.59
C CYS A 13 5.41 -6.01 -3.32
N ILE A 14 4.52 -6.94 -3.65
CA ILE A 14 4.80 -8.37 -3.57
C ILE A 14 4.69 -9.01 -4.96
N GLU A 15 5.53 -9.99 -5.23
CA GLU A 15 5.39 -10.82 -6.42
C GLU A 15 4.23 -11.80 -6.23
N VAL A 16 3.45 -11.99 -7.29
CA VAL A 16 2.35 -12.96 -7.33
C VAL A 16 2.67 -14.05 -8.35
N ALA A 17 1.95 -15.17 -8.27
CA ALA A 17 2.14 -16.30 -9.18
C ALA A 17 2.07 -15.86 -10.66
N ASP A 18 2.97 -16.38 -11.48
CA ASP A 18 3.01 -16.08 -12.92
C ASP A 18 1.91 -16.84 -13.68
N THR A 19 0.70 -16.31 -13.60
CA THR A 19 -0.44 -16.74 -14.40
C THR A 19 -0.82 -15.65 -15.38
N GLN A 20 -1.44 -16.04 -16.49
CA GLN A 20 -1.97 -15.10 -17.49
C GLN A 20 -2.89 -14.06 -16.83
N GLU A 21 -3.79 -14.50 -15.95
CA GLU A 21 -4.74 -13.66 -15.21
C GLU A 21 -4.02 -12.63 -14.32
N ASN A 22 -3.06 -13.09 -13.49
CA ASN A 22 -2.30 -12.20 -12.62
C ASN A 22 -1.46 -11.21 -13.43
N SER A 23 -0.85 -11.66 -14.53
CA SER A 23 -0.05 -10.77 -15.38
C SER A 23 -0.92 -9.72 -16.07
N GLN A 24 -2.17 -10.02 -16.40
CA GLN A 24 -3.12 -9.08 -16.98
C GLN A 24 -3.64 -8.08 -15.94
N TYR A 25 -3.98 -8.55 -14.74
CA TYR A 25 -4.54 -7.71 -13.68
C TYR A 25 -3.47 -6.86 -12.98
N PHE A 26 -2.42 -7.50 -12.45
CA PHE A 26 -1.43 -6.83 -11.61
C PHE A 26 -0.34 -6.10 -12.41
N GLY A 27 -0.04 -6.57 -13.62
CA GLY A 27 1.05 -6.02 -14.42
C GLY A 27 2.43 -6.34 -13.85
N ARG A 28 3.47 -5.86 -14.54
CA ARG A 28 4.88 -6.14 -14.21
C ARG A 28 5.66 -4.84 -14.13
N ALA A 29 6.48 -4.70 -13.09
CA ALA A 29 7.34 -3.55 -12.94
C ALA A 29 8.38 -3.43 -14.06
N HIS A 30 8.75 -2.20 -14.39
CA HIS A 30 9.93 -1.94 -15.22
C HIS A 30 11.18 -2.12 -14.37
N VAL A 31 12.15 -2.88 -14.89
CA VAL A 31 13.48 -2.97 -14.29
C VAL A 31 14.48 -2.14 -15.07
N SER A 32 15.56 -1.72 -14.41
CA SER A 32 16.51 -0.70 -14.90
C SER A 32 17.18 -1.02 -16.24
N ARG A 33 17.09 -2.26 -16.73
CA ARG A 33 17.64 -2.72 -18.01
C ARG A 33 16.65 -2.68 -19.18
N GLY A 34 15.48 -2.09 -19.01
CA GLY A 34 14.44 -2.04 -20.04
C GLY A 34 13.60 -3.32 -20.14
N GLU A 35 13.92 -4.32 -19.32
CA GLU A 35 13.14 -5.55 -19.17
C GLU A 35 11.97 -5.35 -18.19
N ARG A 36 11.05 -6.31 -18.16
CA ARG A 36 9.97 -6.37 -17.16
C ARG A 36 10.34 -7.35 -16.06
N ALA A 37 9.81 -7.14 -14.85
CA ALA A 37 9.96 -8.08 -13.74
C ALA A 37 9.53 -9.50 -14.14
N ALA A 38 10.25 -10.50 -13.62
CA ALA A 38 10.03 -11.91 -13.90
C ALA A 38 8.67 -12.42 -13.43
N PHE A 39 8.06 -11.75 -12.45
CA PHE A 39 6.72 -12.03 -11.96
C PHE A 39 5.83 -10.78 -11.99
N PRO A 40 4.49 -10.93 -12.12
CA PRO A 40 3.57 -9.84 -11.88
C PRO A 40 3.67 -9.36 -10.43
N GLN A 41 3.34 -8.08 -10.19
CA GLN A 41 3.49 -7.47 -8.87
C GLN A 41 2.17 -6.85 -8.37
N ALA A 42 1.74 -7.25 -7.18
CA ALA A 42 0.65 -6.60 -6.48
C ALA A 42 1.21 -5.49 -5.60
N ARG A 43 0.58 -4.30 -5.64
CA ARG A 43 0.85 -3.23 -4.67
C ARG A 43 -0.13 -3.37 -3.53
N ILE A 44 0.40 -3.38 -2.30
CA ILE A 44 -0.38 -3.42 -1.07
C ILE A 44 -0.12 -2.13 -0.34
N VAL A 45 -1.18 -1.45 0.09
CA VAL A 45 -1.09 -0.40 1.10
C VAL A 45 -1.82 -0.89 2.33
N ALA A 46 -1.24 -0.70 3.51
CA ALA A 46 -1.77 -1.24 4.75
C ALA A 46 -1.75 -0.22 5.89
N LEU A 47 -2.71 -0.38 6.81
CA LEU A 47 -2.68 0.25 8.13
C LEU A 47 -2.22 -0.77 9.16
N ALA A 48 -1.17 -0.42 9.89
CA ALA A 48 -0.60 -1.26 10.94
C ALA A 48 -0.58 -0.53 12.29
N GLU A 49 -0.90 -1.22 13.37
CA GLU A 49 -0.78 -0.66 14.71
C GLU A 49 0.68 -0.61 15.18
N ARG A 50 1.13 0.53 15.72
CA ARG A 50 2.54 0.70 16.09
C ARG A 50 3.00 -0.09 17.32
N GLY A 51 2.08 -0.56 18.17
CA GLY A 51 2.42 -1.36 19.35
C GLY A 51 2.53 -2.85 19.06
N SER A 52 1.50 -3.42 18.42
CA SER A 52 1.43 -4.85 18.11
C SER A 52 2.01 -5.22 16.75
N HIS A 53 2.30 -4.24 15.89
CA HIS A 53 2.63 -4.43 14.48
C HIS A 53 1.54 -5.17 13.67
N ALA A 54 0.32 -5.27 14.21
CA ALA A 54 -0.79 -5.92 13.52
C ALA A 54 -1.28 -5.05 12.36
N VAL A 55 -1.24 -5.61 11.15
CA VAL A 55 -1.97 -5.10 9.99
C VAL A 55 -3.44 -5.41 10.19
N PHE A 56 -4.29 -4.39 10.22
CA PHE A 56 -5.72 -4.55 10.47
C PHE A 56 -6.60 -4.10 9.30
N GLU A 57 -6.05 -3.33 8.36
CA GLU A 57 -6.70 -2.93 7.12
C GLU A 57 -5.65 -2.91 6.01
N ALA A 58 -6.03 -3.33 4.81
CA ALA A 58 -5.17 -3.26 3.63
C ALA A 58 -6.02 -3.14 2.35
N VAL A 59 -5.42 -2.52 1.34
CA VAL A 59 -5.94 -2.46 -0.02
C VAL A 59 -4.88 -3.03 -0.95
N VAL A 60 -5.32 -3.90 -1.86
CA VAL A 60 -4.46 -4.54 -2.87
C VAL A 60 -4.85 -4.03 -4.24
N GLY A 61 -3.88 -3.51 -4.98
CA GLY A 61 -4.06 -3.01 -6.34
C GLY A 61 -3.02 -3.57 -7.30
N SER A 62 -3.22 -3.29 -8.59
CA SER A 62 -2.21 -3.54 -9.60
C SER A 62 -0.98 -2.67 -9.39
N TYR A 63 0.16 -3.08 -9.93
CA TYR A 63 1.40 -2.31 -9.87
C TYR A 63 1.28 -0.92 -10.50
N SER A 64 0.43 -0.79 -11.53
CA SER A 64 0.20 0.47 -12.23
C SER A 64 -0.56 1.52 -11.42
N ILE A 65 -1.24 1.12 -10.34
CA ILE A 65 -1.91 2.04 -9.43
C ILE A 65 -0.90 2.51 -8.39
N GLY A 66 -0.80 3.84 -8.24
CA GLY A 66 0.10 4.47 -7.28
C GLY A 66 -0.33 4.24 -5.83
N GLU A 67 0.65 4.26 -4.93
CA GLU A 67 0.43 4.10 -3.48
C GLU A 67 -0.52 5.15 -2.90
N ILE A 68 -0.37 6.41 -3.32
CA ILE A 68 -1.25 7.51 -2.89
C ILE A 68 -2.71 7.22 -3.27
N GLU A 69 -2.94 6.68 -4.46
CA GLU A 69 -4.30 6.39 -4.95
C GLU A 69 -4.96 5.29 -4.12
N LEU A 70 -4.25 4.19 -3.85
CA LEU A 70 -4.73 3.11 -2.99
C LEU A 70 -4.95 3.59 -1.53
N SER A 71 -4.16 4.55 -1.07
CA SER A 71 -4.25 5.09 0.28
C SER A 71 -5.52 5.89 0.53
N ARG A 72 -6.11 6.51 -0.50
CA ARG A 72 -7.39 7.25 -0.37
C ARG A 72 -8.50 6.34 0.15
N GLU A 73 -8.53 5.11 -0.32
CA GLU A 73 -9.51 4.12 0.13
C GLU A 73 -9.30 3.78 1.61
N LEU A 74 -8.05 3.58 2.06
CA LEU A 74 -7.75 3.32 3.47
C LEU A 74 -8.04 4.50 4.39
N VAL A 75 -7.82 5.72 3.93
CA VAL A 75 -8.09 6.94 4.71
C VAL A 75 -9.58 7.03 5.06
N SER A 76 -10.45 6.62 4.13
CA SER A 76 -11.90 6.54 4.39
C SER A 76 -12.30 5.53 5.47
N ARG A 77 -11.41 4.58 5.80
CA ARG A 77 -11.63 3.53 6.81
C ARG A 77 -11.05 3.89 8.19
N LEU A 78 -10.44 5.07 8.34
CA LEU A 78 -9.92 5.54 9.62
C LEU A 78 -11.05 5.92 10.58
N SER A 79 -10.83 5.65 11.87
CA SER A 79 -11.80 6.00 12.92
C SER A 79 -11.29 7.14 13.79
N PRO A 80 -12.19 7.95 14.39
CA PRO A 80 -11.81 8.96 15.38
C PRO A 80 -10.95 8.36 16.50
N GLY A 81 -9.94 9.11 16.94
CA GLY A 81 -8.99 8.66 17.97
C GLY A 81 -7.74 7.97 17.42
N MET A 82 -7.64 7.74 16.11
CA MET A 82 -6.40 7.29 15.48
C MET A 82 -5.44 8.46 15.19
N LEU A 83 -4.15 8.23 15.39
CA LEU A 83 -3.06 9.09 14.91
C LEU A 83 -2.28 8.31 13.86
N VAL A 84 -2.37 8.75 12.60
CA VAL A 84 -1.68 8.10 11.48
C VAL A 84 -0.28 8.68 11.33
N LEU A 85 0.71 7.80 11.27
CA LEU A 85 2.07 8.09 10.85
C LEU A 85 2.22 7.68 9.39
N ALA A 86 2.65 8.61 8.55
CA ALA A 86 2.95 8.38 7.15
C ALA A 86 4.38 8.84 6.86
N ASP A 87 5.04 8.21 5.91
CA ASP A 87 6.38 8.64 5.47
C ASP A 87 6.31 9.87 4.54
N SER A 88 7.47 10.30 4.03
CA SER A 88 7.55 11.48 3.16
C SER A 88 6.88 11.30 1.79
N CYS A 89 6.57 10.08 1.36
CA CYS A 89 5.86 9.83 0.10
C CYS A 89 4.48 10.49 0.10
N PHE A 90 3.87 10.63 1.28
CA PHE A 90 2.56 11.25 1.47
C PHE A 90 2.61 12.77 1.66
N TYR A 91 3.80 13.37 1.74
CA TYR A 91 3.94 14.80 1.96
C TYR A 91 3.43 15.61 0.75
N GLY A 92 2.50 16.53 0.99
CA GLY A 92 1.94 17.41 -0.05
C GLY A 92 0.80 16.81 -0.88
N PHE A 93 0.37 15.58 -0.59
CA PHE A 93 -0.80 14.97 -1.22
C PHE A 93 -2.06 15.25 -0.39
N HIS A 94 -3.15 15.56 -1.09
CA HIS A 94 -4.47 15.56 -0.48
C HIS A 94 -4.97 14.12 -0.45
N LEU A 95 -5.14 13.56 0.75
CA LEU A 95 -5.69 12.22 0.98
C LEU A 95 -7.18 12.31 1.29
#